data_AF-E1JZX7-F1
#
_entry.id   AF-E1JZX7-F1
#
_cell.length_a   1.000
_cell.length_b   1.000
_cell.length_c   1.000
_cell.angle_alpha   90.00
_cell.angle_beta   90.00
_cell.angle_gamma   90.00
#
_symmetry.space_group_name_H-M   'P 1'
#
loop_
_entity.id
_entity.type
_entity.pdbx_description
1 polymer ?
#
loop_
_entity_poly.entity_id
_entity_poly.type
_entity_poly.pdbx_seq_one_letter_code
_entity_poly.pdbx_strand_id
1 'polypeptide(L)'
;MDVTGQSKQEKKIEEMANVVEKVHAGLSHLSVKGDFRLAIAAALKDFGESSWKDIGKGPRSTREKFFAAICDYAIPRIVKIGFPESKVDTLRQGLQEMNAKYLQG
;
A
#
# COMPACT_ATOMS: atom_id res chain seq x y z
N MET A 1 -1.31 16.27 18.91
CA MET A 1 -0.97 16.63 17.51
C MET A 1 -0.27 15.44 16.87
N ASP A 2 -1.00 14.63 16.09
CA ASP A 2 -0.48 13.45 15.37
C ASP A 2 -0.69 13.56 13.84
N VAL A 3 -0.91 14.79 13.38
CA VAL A 3 -1.28 15.14 11.99
C VAL A 3 -0.17 14.76 11.00
N THR A 4 1.09 14.81 11.44
CA THR A 4 2.27 14.46 10.62
C THR A 4 2.39 12.96 10.33
N GLY A 5 1.89 12.10 11.23
CA GLY A 5 1.91 10.65 11.04
C GLY A 5 0.84 10.21 10.04
N GLN A 6 -0.39 10.70 10.21
CA GLN A 6 -1.49 10.43 9.30
C GLN A 6 -1.24 11.02 7.90
N SER A 7 -0.67 12.23 7.80
CA SER A 7 -0.39 12.85 6.49
C SER A 7 0.64 12.07 5.68
N LYS A 8 1.66 11.49 6.31
CA LYS A 8 2.65 10.62 5.65
C LYS A 8 2.04 9.30 5.16
N GLN A 9 1.16 8.70 5.95
CA GLN A 9 0.45 7.46 5.57
C GLN A 9 -0.49 7.70 4.39
N GLU A 10 -1.30 8.76 4.46
CA GLU A 10 -2.21 9.13 3.39
C GLU A 10 -1.45 9.50 2.10
N LYS A 11 -0.30 10.18 2.20
CA LYS A 11 0.57 10.42 1.05
C LYS A 11 1.09 9.13 0.42
N LYS A 12 1.47 8.13 1.21
CA LYS A 12 1.90 6.84 0.67
C LYS A 12 0.75 6.08 0.02
N ILE A 13 -0.47 6.17 0.56
CA ILE A 13 -1.68 5.62 -0.06
C ILE A 13 -1.97 6.30 -1.41
N GLU A 14 -1.83 7.62 -1.47
CA GLU A 14 -1.93 8.39 -2.71
C GLU A 14 -0.92 7.90 -3.75
N GLU A 15 0.35 7.72 -3.36
CA GLU A 15 1.39 7.22 -4.26
C GLU A 15 1.13 5.78 -4.72
N MET A 16 0.60 4.91 -3.85
CA MET A 16 0.19 3.55 -4.23
C MET A 16 -0.93 3.58 -5.29
N ALA A 17 -1.93 4.44 -5.12
CA ALA A 17 -3.01 4.59 -6.10
C ALA A 17 -2.51 5.18 -7.44
N ASN A 18 -1.60 6.15 -7.40
CA ASN A 18 -0.93 6.68 -8.60
C ASN A 18 -0.13 5.60 -9.35
N VAL A 19 0.48 4.64 -8.65
CA VAL A 19 1.15 3.50 -9.30
C VAL A 19 0.13 2.63 -10.04
N VAL A 20 -1.03 2.33 -9.43
CA VAL A 20 -2.11 1.59 -10.09
C VAL A 20 -2.58 2.31 -11.35
N GLU A 21 -2.85 3.62 -11.26
CA GLU A 21 -3.31 4.43 -12.39
C GLU A 21 -2.28 4.46 -13.53
N LYS A 22 -0.98 4.58 -13.22
CA LYS A 22 0.09 4.53 -14.23
C LYS A 22 0.15 3.20 -14.97
N VAL A 23 -0.11 2.08 -14.28
CA VAL A 23 -0.13 0.76 -14.90
C VAL A 23 -1.44 0.52 -15.66
N HIS A 24 -2.56 1.04 -15.14
CA HIS A 24 -3.88 0.95 -15.73
C HIS A 24 -4.81 2.10 -15.26
N ALA A 25 -5.02 3.09 -16.13
CA ALA A 25 -5.86 4.26 -15.87
C ALA A 25 -7.39 3.99 -15.91
N GLY A 26 -7.82 2.72 -15.93
CA GLY A 26 -9.23 2.33 -16.05
C GLY A 26 -10.02 2.28 -14.74
N LEU A 27 -9.38 2.55 -13.60
CA LEU A 27 -9.98 2.42 -12.28
C LEU A 27 -10.18 3.76 -11.59
N SER A 28 -11.25 3.84 -10.79
CA SER A 28 -11.46 4.99 -9.91
C SER A 28 -10.35 5.10 -8.87
N HIS A 29 -9.62 6.22 -8.89
CA HIS A 29 -8.57 6.53 -7.92
C HIS A 29 -9.06 6.43 -6.47
N LEU A 30 -10.26 6.94 -6.20
CA LEU A 30 -10.87 6.87 -4.87
C LEU A 30 -11.14 5.42 -4.42
N SER A 31 -11.59 4.57 -5.34
CA SER A 31 -11.83 3.15 -5.05
C SER A 31 -10.53 2.42 -4.73
N VAL A 32 -9.48 2.65 -5.53
CA VAL A 32 -8.15 2.09 -5.31
C VAL A 32 -7.57 2.51 -3.96
N LYS A 33 -7.68 3.81 -3.59
CA LYS A 33 -7.28 4.29 -2.26
C LYS A 33 -8.07 3.61 -1.14
N GLY A 34 -9.37 3.38 -1.35
CA GLY A 34 -10.23 2.63 -0.43
C GLY A 34 -9.70 1.22 -0.18
N ASP A 35 -9.37 0.50 -1.24
CA ASP A 35 -8.82 -0.86 -1.15
C ASP A 35 -7.46 -0.91 -0.43
N PHE A 36 -6.58 0.06 -0.67
CA PHE A 36 -5.33 0.16 0.08
C PHE A 36 -5.56 0.41 1.57
N ARG A 37 -6.53 1.25 1.96
CA ARG A 37 -6.86 1.46 3.38
C ARG A 37 -7.38 0.19 4.04
N LEU A 38 -8.23 -0.58 3.33
CA LEU A 38 -8.69 -1.89 3.81
C LEU A 38 -7.54 -2.89 3.95
N ALA A 39 -6.61 -2.91 2.99
CA ALA A 39 -5.43 -3.75 3.03
C ALA A 39 -4.48 -3.39 4.19
N ILE A 40 -4.29 -2.10 4.47
CA ILE A 40 -3.53 -1.63 5.62
C ILE A 40 -4.17 -2.09 6.93
N ALA A 41 -5.49 -1.97 7.06
CA ALA A 41 -6.20 -2.43 8.26
C ALA A 41 -6.03 -3.95 8.48
N ALA A 42 -6.11 -4.74 7.41
CA ALA A 42 -5.85 -6.18 7.46
C ALA A 42 -4.40 -6.50 7.84
N ALA A 43 -3.43 -5.83 7.21
CA ALA A 43 -2.01 -6.01 7.52
C ALA A 43 -1.67 -5.62 8.96
N LEU A 44 -2.28 -4.55 9.50
CA LEU A 44 -2.08 -4.15 10.90
C LEU A 44 -2.58 -5.23 11.87
N LYS A 45 -3.74 -5.82 11.59
CA LYS A 45 -4.29 -6.92 12.37
C LYS A 45 -3.35 -8.12 12.40
N ASP A 46 -2.77 -8.50 11.26
CA ASP A 46 -1.85 -9.65 11.16
C ASP A 46 -0.53 -9.41 11.89
N PHE A 47 -0.07 -8.16 11.93
CA PHE A 47 1.13 -7.77 12.65
C PHE A 47 0.88 -7.56 14.15
N GLY A 48 -0.38 -7.63 14.60
CA GLY A 48 -0.75 -7.35 15.99
C GLY A 48 -0.58 -5.88 16.38
N GLU A 49 -0.51 -4.98 15.39
CA GLU A 49 -0.25 -3.56 15.59
C GLU A 49 -1.53 -2.74 15.49
N SER A 50 -1.66 -1.72 16.33
CA SER A 50 -2.82 -0.83 16.32
C SER A 50 -2.70 0.30 15.29
N SER A 51 -1.46 0.62 14.88
CA SER A 51 -1.19 1.75 14.01
C SER A 51 0.01 1.52 13.10
N TRP A 52 -0.05 2.05 11.88
CA TRP A 52 1.09 2.04 10.97
C TRP A 52 2.26 2.90 11.49
N LYS A 53 2.01 3.82 12.43
CA LYS A 53 3.08 4.54 13.13
C LYS A 53 3.97 3.60 13.94
N ASP A 54 3.40 2.55 14.53
CA ASP A 54 4.15 1.58 15.34
C ASP A 54 5.02 0.68 14.47
N ILE A 55 4.48 0.21 13.35
CA ILE A 55 5.27 -0.44 12.28
C ILE A 55 6.43 0.45 11.83
N GLY A 56 6.19 1.76 11.68
CA GLY A 56 7.20 2.73 11.24
C GLY A 56 8.39 2.89 12.19
N LYS A 57 8.24 2.55 13.47
CA LYS A 57 9.33 2.54 14.46
C LYS A 57 10.13 1.23 14.45
N GLY A 58 9.60 0.20 13.80
CA GLY A 58 10.24 -1.11 13.71
C GLY A 58 11.44 -1.14 12.76
N PRO A 59 12.22 -2.23 12.78
CA PRO A 59 13.36 -2.40 11.89
C PRO A 59 12.90 -2.41 10.42
N ARG A 60 13.85 -2.14 9.51
CA ARG A 60 13.59 -2.15 8.06
C ARG A 60 12.89 -3.42 7.58
N SER A 61 13.30 -4.58 8.09
CA SER A 61 12.69 -5.87 7.75
C SER A 61 11.21 -5.97 8.13
N THR A 62 10.79 -5.37 9.25
CA THR A 62 9.36 -5.30 9.64
C THR A 62 8.59 -4.39 8.67
N ARG A 63 9.16 -3.23 8.32
CA ARG A 63 8.54 -2.29 7.35
C ARG A 63 8.40 -2.92 5.96
N GLU A 64 9.39 -3.70 5.52
CA GLU A 64 9.36 -4.46 4.26
C GLU A 64 8.27 -5.52 4.27
N LYS A 65 8.21 -6.37 5.32
CA LYS A 65 7.19 -7.40 5.45
C LYS A 65 5.79 -6.81 5.53
N PHE A 66 5.61 -5.70 6.24
CA PHE A 66 4.33 -5.01 6.33
C PHE A 66 3.86 -4.50 4.98
N PHE A 67 4.76 -3.91 4.18
CA PHE A 67 4.40 -3.47 2.83
C PHE A 67 4.06 -4.64 1.89
N ALA A 68 4.78 -5.76 2.00
CA ALA A 68 4.45 -6.97 1.26
C ALA A 68 3.03 -7.47 1.61
N ALA A 69 2.68 -7.49 2.90
CA ALA A 69 1.35 -7.86 3.36
C ALA A 69 0.26 -6.91 2.82
N ILE A 70 0.52 -5.60 2.78
CA ILE A 70 -0.41 -4.64 2.13
C ILE A 70 -0.64 -5.03 0.67
N CYS A 71 0.42 -5.35 -0.08
CA CYS A 71 0.27 -5.73 -1.49
C CYS A 71 -0.52 -7.03 -1.64
N ASP A 72 -0.28 -8.02 -0.79
CA ASP A 72 -0.97 -9.31 -0.83
C ASP A 72 -2.46 -9.18 -0.49
N TYR A 73 -2.84 -8.18 0.33
CA TYR A 73 -4.24 -7.86 0.59
C TYR A 73 -4.88 -6.94 -0.45
N ALA A 74 -4.14 -5.96 -0.98
CA ALA A 74 -4.68 -4.93 -1.87
C ALA A 74 -4.84 -5.43 -3.30
N ILE A 75 -3.84 -6.13 -3.86
CA ILE A 75 -3.83 -6.54 -5.27
C ILE A 75 -5.05 -7.41 -5.61
N PRO A 76 -5.44 -8.44 -4.83
CA PRO A 76 -6.64 -9.21 -5.14
C PRO A 76 -7.93 -8.38 -5.12
N ARG A 77 -8.00 -7.33 -4.30
CA ARG A 77 -9.16 -6.41 -4.27
C ARG A 77 -9.18 -5.52 -5.50
N ILE A 78 -8.02 -4.99 -5.87
CA ILE A 78 -7.82 -4.16 -7.06
C ILE A 78 -8.17 -4.95 -8.34
N VAL A 79 -7.79 -6.22 -8.42
CA VAL A 79 -8.21 -7.14 -9.49
C VAL A 79 -9.73 -7.32 -9.51
N LYS A 80 -10.37 -7.55 -8.35
CA LYS A 80 -11.83 -7.68 -8.25
C LYS A 80 -12.61 -6.45 -8.71
N ILE A 81 -12.03 -5.25 -8.63
CA ILE A 81 -12.69 -4.02 -9.12
C ILE A 81 -12.35 -3.69 -10.58
N GLY A 82 -11.66 -4.58 -11.30
CA GLY A 82 -11.43 -4.47 -12.75
C GLY A 82 -9.98 -4.30 -13.18
N PHE A 83 -9.00 -4.42 -12.28
CA PHE A 83 -7.60 -4.42 -12.71
C PHE A 83 -7.25 -5.70 -13.47
N PRO A 84 -6.57 -5.62 -14.63
CA PRO A 84 -6.25 -6.80 -15.43
C PRO A 84 -5.19 -7.68 -14.75
N GLU A 85 -5.50 -8.98 -14.59
CA GLU A 85 -4.58 -9.97 -14.01
C GLU A 85 -3.23 -10.02 -14.72
N SER A 86 -3.21 -9.83 -16.05
CA SER A 86 -1.99 -9.81 -16.87
C SER A 86 -1.01 -8.68 -16.52
N LYS A 87 -1.44 -7.66 -15.76
CA LYS A 87 -0.58 -6.55 -15.31
C LYS A 87 -0.22 -6.64 -13.83
N VAL A 88 -0.62 -7.69 -13.13
CA VAL A 88 -0.39 -7.82 -11.68
C VAL A 88 1.10 -7.80 -11.34
N ASP A 89 1.94 -8.48 -12.12
CA ASP A 89 3.38 -8.49 -11.88
C ASP A 89 4.00 -7.10 -12.06
N THR A 90 3.58 -6.38 -13.11
CA THR A 90 3.99 -4.98 -13.35
C THR A 90 3.55 -4.07 -12.20
N LEU A 91 2.32 -4.24 -11.70
CA LEU A 91 1.83 -3.49 -10.55
C LEU A 91 2.65 -3.80 -9.30
N ARG A 92 2.92 -5.08 -9.01
CA ARG A 92 3.70 -5.49 -7.85
C ARG A 92 5.11 -4.92 -7.90
N GLN A 93 5.77 -4.95 -9.06
CA GLN A 93 7.07 -4.32 -9.25
C GLN A 93 7.03 -2.81 -9.01
N GLY A 94 6.07 -2.09 -9.62
CA GLY A 94 5.94 -0.64 -9.44
C GLY A 94 5.70 -0.23 -7.98
N LEU A 95 4.90 -1.03 -7.25
CA LEU A 95 4.67 -0.82 -5.82
C LEU A 95 5.94 -1.05 -4.98
N GLN A 96 6.73 -2.07 -5.31
CA GLN A 96 8.02 -2.33 -4.65
C GLN A 96 9.04 -1.21 -4.88
N GLU A 97 9.17 -0.73 -6.12
CA GLU A 97 10.04 0.40 -6.47
C GLU A 97 9.64 1.70 -5.76
N MET A 98 8.33 1.97 -5.68
CA MET A 98 7.80 3.09 -4.90
C MET A 98 8.17 2.94 -3.41
N ASN A 99 7.99 1.75 -2.84
CA ASN A 99 8.27 1.49 -1.42
C ASN A 99 9.76 1.62 -1.06
N ALA A 100 10.68 1.33 -1.98
CA ALA A 100 12.11 1.43 -1.75
C ALA A 100 12.53 2.82 -1.21
N LYS A 101 11.87 3.89 -1.66
CA LYS A 101 12.10 5.29 -1.21
C LYS A 101 11.77 5.51 0.27
N TYR A 102 10.86 4.69 0.82
CA TYR A 102 10.41 4.75 2.21
C TYR A 102 11.25 3.87 3.15
N LEU A 103 12.15 3.06 2.61
CA LEU A 103 13.04 2.16 3.37
C LEU A 103 14.44 2.73 3.57
N GLN A 104 14.75 3.86 2.93
CA GLN A 104 16.06 4.55 3.02
C GLN A 104 16.19 5.48 4.23
N GLY A 105 15.15 5.57 5.08
CA GLY A 105 15.13 6.38 6.30
C GLY A 105 15.00 5.57 7.59
#